data_AF-A0A5K7X258-F1
#
_entry.id   AF-A0A5K7X258-F1
#
_cell.length_a   1.000
_cell.length_b   1.000
_cell.length_c   1.000
_cell.angle_alpha   90.00
_cell.angle_beta   90.00
_cell.angle_gamma   90.00
#
_symmetry.space_group_name_H-M   'P 1'
#
loop_
_entity.id
_entity.type
_entity.pdbx_description
1 polymer ?
#
loop_
_entity_poly.entity_id
_entity_poly.type
_entity_poly.pdbx_seq_one_letter_code
_entity_poly.pdbx_strand_id
1 'polypeptide(L)'
;MKNNTKILIANVIMLVIGIVMLLFGFNETTAPMSGMLTGLGSALSLSAVFWMIRVLYWYSPSRKDQYENRMKTQNIDLKDERKIMLRDKSGRAAYLIGLAVLVICILVFRVLHALNIYDIGRAFFIFTGVFVVFEYLLGIIIFNIMSKKL
;
A
#
# COMPACT_ATOMS: atom_id res chain seq x y z
N MET A 1 5.29 23.97 2.30
CA MET A 1 6.68 23.47 2.49
C MET A 1 6.85 22.64 3.76
N LYS A 2 6.41 23.09 4.96
CA LYS A 2 6.57 22.39 6.25
C LYS A 2 5.95 20.98 6.35
N ASN A 3 5.00 20.63 5.48
CA ASN A 3 4.34 19.33 5.50
C ASN A 3 5.19 18.21 4.84
N ASN A 4 6.05 18.56 3.88
CA ASN A 4 6.77 17.58 3.08
C ASN A 4 8.00 17.04 3.82
N THR A 5 8.65 17.86 4.65
CA THR A 5 9.74 17.41 5.53
C THR A 5 9.23 16.44 6.59
N LYS A 6 8.03 16.65 7.13
CA LYS A 6 7.37 15.69 8.03
C LYS A 6 7.08 14.35 7.35
N ILE A 7 6.61 14.38 6.10
CA ILE A 7 6.37 13.16 5.30
C ILE A 7 7.68 12.42 5.04
N LEU A 8 8.76 13.12 4.70
CA LEU A 8 10.08 12.52 4.52
C LEU A 8 10.58 11.84 5.79
N ILE A 9 10.52 12.54 6.93
CA ILE A 9 10.94 11.99 8.24
C ILE A 9 10.11 10.75 8.61
N ALA A 10 8.78 10.80 8.42
CA ALA A 10 7.91 9.66 8.67
C ALA A 10 8.28 8.43 7.82
N ASN A 11 8.60 8.63 6.54
CA ASN A 11 9.01 7.54 5.66
C ASN A 11 10.41 6.98 6.04
N VAL A 12 11.34 7.81 6.50
CA VAL A 12 12.64 7.33 7.03
C VAL A 12 12.41 6.41 8.24
N ILE A 13 11.55 6.83 9.19
CA ILE A 13 11.23 6.03 10.38
C ILE A 13 10.60 4.69 9.97
N MET A 14 9.65 4.70 9.03
CA MET A 14 9.02 3.48 8.51
C MET A 14 10.03 2.54 7.85
N LEU A 15 10.99 3.09 7.11
CA LEU A 15 12.05 2.31 6.46
C LEU A 15 12.97 1.65 7.51
N VAL A 16 13.37 2.38 8.56
CA VAL A 16 14.17 1.81 9.66
C VAL A 16 13.41 0.69 10.37
N ILE A 17 12.13 0.89 10.69
CA ILE A 17 11.29 -0.15 11.31
C ILE A 17 11.20 -1.38 10.40
N GLY A 18 11.00 -1.18 9.09
CA GLY A 18 10.95 -2.27 8.10
C GLY A 18 12.25 -3.08 8.05
N ILE A 19 13.40 -2.41 8.08
CA ILE A 19 14.72 -3.07 8.11
C ILE A 19 14.91 -3.87 9.39
N VAL A 20 14.56 -3.30 10.55
CA VAL A 20 14.65 -4.01 11.84
C VAL A 20 13.80 -5.28 11.82
N MET A 21 12.56 -5.20 11.33
CA MET A 21 11.68 -6.36 11.17
C MET A 21 12.27 -7.42 10.23
N LEU A 22 12.91 -7.01 9.13
CA LEU A 22 13.58 -7.94 8.22
C LEU A 22 14.77 -8.65 8.87
N LEU A 23 15.60 -7.92 9.63
CA LEU A 23 16.75 -8.51 10.33
C LEU A 23 16.32 -9.60 11.32
N PHE A 24 15.29 -9.32 12.13
CA PHE A 24 14.73 -10.32 13.04
C PHE A 24 14.07 -11.48 12.28
N GLY A 25 13.34 -11.19 11.19
CA GLY A 25 12.67 -12.21 10.39
C GLY A 25 13.64 -13.19 9.69
N PHE A 26 14.80 -12.71 9.22
CA PHE A 26 15.81 -13.57 8.58
C PHE A 26 16.66 -14.34 9.61
N ASN A 27 17.00 -13.72 10.74
CA ASN A 27 17.80 -14.39 11.77
C ASN A 27 17.04 -15.54 12.43
N GLU A 28 15.73 -15.40 12.64
CA GLU A 28 14.89 -16.38 13.34
C GLU A 28 13.98 -17.16 12.37
N THR A 29 14.55 -17.69 11.27
CA THR A 29 13.77 -18.33 10.19
C THR A 29 12.88 -19.50 10.67
N THR A 30 13.26 -20.19 11.75
CA THR A 30 12.51 -21.32 12.34
C THR A 30 11.31 -20.92 13.20
N ALA A 31 11.20 -19.67 13.62
CA ALA A 31 10.09 -19.21 14.43
C ALA A 31 8.77 -19.20 13.62
N PRO A 32 7.62 -19.56 14.23
CA PRO A 32 6.33 -19.61 13.52
C PRO A 32 5.90 -18.25 12.95
N MET A 33 6.45 -17.15 13.49
CA MET A 33 6.16 -15.77 13.09
C MET A 33 7.17 -15.18 12.10
N SER A 34 8.26 -15.89 11.77
CA SER A 34 9.36 -15.38 10.93
C SER A 34 8.86 -14.90 9.56
N GLY A 35 8.01 -15.68 8.90
CA GLY A 35 7.40 -15.32 7.62
C GLY A 35 6.49 -14.09 7.69
N MET A 36 5.89 -13.79 8.84
CA MET A 36 5.08 -12.57 9.01
C MET A 36 5.97 -11.34 9.18
N LEU A 37 7.07 -11.45 9.95
CA LEU A 37 8.04 -10.37 10.10
C LEU A 37 8.71 -10.02 8.78
N THR A 38 9.13 -11.01 8.00
CA THR A 38 9.77 -10.77 6.70
C THR A 38 8.78 -10.17 5.69
N GLY A 39 7.53 -10.64 5.67
CA GLY A 39 6.46 -10.09 4.84
C GLY A 39 6.11 -8.64 5.18
N LEU A 40 5.88 -8.32 6.45
CA LEU A 40 5.59 -6.95 6.89
C LEU A 40 6.80 -6.02 6.73
N GLY A 41 8.00 -6.49 7.08
CA GLY A 41 9.23 -5.72 6.96
C GLY A 41 9.55 -5.36 5.51
N SER A 42 9.35 -6.29 4.58
CA SER A 42 9.54 -6.03 3.14
C SER A 42 8.49 -5.05 2.58
N ALA A 43 7.22 -5.20 2.95
CA ALA A 43 6.15 -4.30 2.52
C ALA A 43 6.34 -2.85 3.04
N LEU A 44 6.73 -2.69 4.30
CA LEU A 44 7.03 -1.38 4.89
C LEU A 44 8.24 -0.73 4.23
N SER A 45 9.31 -1.50 3.98
CA SER A 45 10.52 -0.98 3.34
C SER A 45 10.24 -0.52 1.91
N LEU A 46 9.57 -1.35 1.10
CA LEU A 46 9.23 -1.02 -0.29
C LEU A 46 8.31 0.20 -0.39
N SER A 47 7.26 0.27 0.45
CA SER A 47 6.33 1.40 0.44
C SER A 47 6.99 2.71 0.86
N ALA A 48 7.86 2.68 1.87
CA ALA A 48 8.62 3.85 2.31
C ALA A 48 9.56 4.39 1.21
N VAL A 49 10.30 3.50 0.53
CA VAL A 49 11.19 3.88 -0.58
C VAL A 49 10.40 4.48 -1.74
N PHE A 50 9.29 3.86 -2.14
CA PHE A 50 8.44 4.34 -3.23
C PHE A 50 7.93 5.76 -2.98
N TRP A 51 7.42 6.03 -1.77
CA TRP A 51 6.96 7.37 -1.40
C TRP A 51 8.10 8.39 -1.35
N MET A 52 9.27 7.99 -0.87
CA MET A 52 10.44 8.86 -0.81
C MET A 52 10.92 9.27 -2.21
N ILE A 53 11.02 8.31 -3.15
CA ILE A 53 11.34 8.58 -4.56
C ILE A 53 10.32 9.54 -5.18
N ARG A 54 9.03 9.31 -4.92
CA ARG A 54 7.95 10.17 -5.42
C ARG A 54 8.09 11.61 -4.93
N VAL A 55 8.36 11.80 -3.64
CA VAL A 55 8.54 13.15 -3.06
C VAL A 55 9.74 13.85 -3.70
N LEU A 56 10.87 13.15 -3.86
CA LEU A 56 12.07 13.71 -4.48
C LEU A 56 11.84 14.07 -5.95
N TYR A 57 11.15 13.22 -6.70
CA TYR A 57 10.81 13.44 -8.10
C TYR A 57 10.03 14.74 -8.32
N TRP A 58 8.99 14.98 -7.51
CA TRP A 58 8.13 16.16 -7.61
C TRP A 58 8.72 17.43 -6.98
N TYR A 59 9.74 17.29 -6.14
CA TYR A 59 10.41 18.43 -5.51
C TYR A 59 11.47 19.11 -6.40
N SER A 60 11.89 18.46 -7.48
CA SER A 60 12.87 19.03 -8.42
C SER A 60 12.41 20.39 -8.95
N PRO A 61 13.25 21.46 -8.87
CA PRO A 61 12.85 22.82 -9.24
C PRO A 61 12.36 22.94 -10.69
N SER A 62 12.86 22.09 -11.59
CA SER A 62 12.41 21.99 -12.99
C SER A 62 10.95 21.54 -13.15
N ARG A 63 10.37 20.85 -12.15
CA ARG A 63 9.02 20.26 -12.21
C ARG A 63 8.00 20.93 -11.30
N LYS A 64 8.40 21.96 -10.56
CA LYS A 64 7.55 22.66 -9.59
C LYS A 64 6.37 23.35 -10.28
N ASP A 65 6.62 24.06 -11.38
CA ASP A 65 5.58 24.75 -12.15
C ASP A 65 4.61 23.76 -12.80
N GLN A 66 5.12 22.62 -13.29
CA GLN A 66 4.28 21.55 -13.82
C GLN A 66 3.38 20.93 -12.75
N TYR A 67 3.88 20.74 -11.53
CA TYR A 67 3.10 20.21 -10.43
C TYR A 67 1.98 21.18 -10.02
N GLU A 68 2.29 22.48 -9.96
CA GLU A 68 1.31 23.50 -9.62
C GLU A 68 0.21 23.64 -10.68
N ASN A 69 0.57 23.61 -11.97
CA ASN A 69 -0.40 23.64 -13.06
C ASN A 69 -1.30 22.39 -13.03
N ARG A 70 -0.75 21.19 -12.81
CA ARG A 70 -1.56 19.97 -12.64
C ARG A 70 -2.56 20.08 -11.49
N MET A 71 -2.15 20.65 -10.36
CA MET A 71 -3.04 20.85 -9.20
C MET A 71 -4.15 21.86 -9.47
N LYS A 72 -3.86 22.93 -10.22
CA LYS A 72 -4.86 23.93 -10.64
C LYS A 72 -5.88 23.30 -11.59
N THR A 73 -5.43 22.59 -12.63
CA THR A 73 -6.31 21.90 -13.58
C THR A 73 -7.20 20.89 -12.87
N GLN A 74 -6.64 20.03 -12.01
CA GLN A 74 -7.43 19.06 -11.24
C GLN A 74 -8.52 19.73 -10.39
N ASN A 75 -8.23 20.87 -9.77
CA ASN A 75 -9.21 21.59 -8.94
C ASN A 75 -10.35 22.20 -9.76
N ILE A 76 -10.10 22.56 -11.01
CA ILE A 76 -11.12 23.08 -11.93
C ILE A 76 -12.02 21.92 -12.38
N ASP A 77 -11.42 20.83 -12.86
CA ASP A 77 -12.14 19.62 -13.30
C ASP A 77 -12.98 19.02 -12.15
N LEU A 78 -12.44 19.00 -10.93
CA LEU A 78 -13.13 18.52 -9.72
C LEU A 78 -14.40 19.31 -9.39
N LYS A 79 -14.46 20.60 -9.73
CA LYS A 79 -15.64 21.44 -9.47
C LYS A 79 -16.75 21.17 -10.48
N ASP A 80 -16.38 20.88 -11.73
CA ASP A 80 -17.32 20.64 -12.82
C ASP A 80 -17.88 19.21 -12.78
N GLU A 81 -17.02 18.19 -12.58
CA GLU A 81 -17.41 16.77 -12.62
C GLU A 81 -17.69 16.16 -11.23
N ARG A 82 -17.95 17.00 -10.23
CA ARG A 82 -17.90 16.64 -8.81
C ARG A 82 -18.62 15.33 -8.47
N LYS A 83 -19.81 15.07 -9.02
CA LYS A 83 -20.59 13.86 -8.73
C LYS A 83 -19.99 12.59 -9.33
N ILE A 84 -19.45 12.65 -10.54
CA ILE A 84 -18.82 11.52 -11.23
C ILE A 84 -17.53 11.14 -10.50
N MET A 85 -16.72 12.14 -10.16
CA MET A 85 -15.49 11.95 -9.38
C MET A 85 -15.74 11.44 -7.96
N LEU A 86 -16.80 11.90 -7.28
CA LEU A 86 -17.15 11.38 -5.96
C LEU A 86 -17.48 9.88 -6.01
N ARG A 87 -18.17 9.41 -7.06
CA ARG A 87 -18.48 8.00 -7.26
C ARG A 87 -17.23 7.15 -7.54
N ASP A 88 -16.32 7.65 -8.39
CA ASP A 88 -15.04 6.96 -8.64
C ASP A 88 -14.18 6.90 -7.36
N LYS A 89 -14.11 8.02 -6.63
CA LYS A 89 -13.36 8.10 -5.37
C LYS A 89 -13.95 7.20 -4.29
N SER A 90 -15.29 7.08 -4.21
CA SER A 90 -15.93 6.15 -3.28
C SER A 90 -15.66 4.69 -3.63
N GLY A 91 -15.66 4.34 -4.93
CA GLY A 91 -15.31 2.99 -5.39
C GLY A 91 -13.88 2.62 -5.03
N ARG A 92 -12.92 3.52 -5.30
CA ARG A 92 -11.51 3.35 -4.90
C ARG A 92 -11.33 3.26 -3.39
N ALA A 93 -12.05 4.08 -2.63
CA ALA A 93 -11.98 4.06 -1.17
C ALA A 93 -12.53 2.75 -0.60
N ALA A 94 -13.70 2.29 -1.05
CA ALA A 94 -14.29 1.02 -0.64
C ALA A 94 -13.38 -0.16 -0.98
N TYR A 95 -12.76 -0.13 -2.16
CA TYR A 95 -11.79 -1.13 -2.59
C TYR A 95 -10.54 -1.17 -1.72
N LEU A 96 -9.93 -0.01 -1.43
CA LEU A 96 -8.78 0.09 -0.52
C LEU A 96 -9.12 -0.39 0.90
N ILE A 97 -10.31 -0.07 1.40
CA ILE A 97 -10.80 -0.55 2.69
C ILE A 97 -10.98 -2.07 2.66
N GLY A 98 -11.57 -2.63 1.60
CA GLY A 98 -11.73 -4.07 1.42
C GLY A 98 -10.40 -4.82 1.44
N LEU A 99 -9.41 -4.32 0.69
CA LEU A 99 -8.04 -4.87 0.72
C LEU A 99 -7.41 -4.78 2.11
N ALA A 100 -7.58 -3.66 2.82
CA ALA A 100 -7.06 -3.51 4.17
C ALA A 100 -7.70 -4.52 5.15
N VAL A 101 -9.02 -4.72 5.06
CA VAL A 101 -9.74 -5.72 5.86
C VAL A 101 -9.24 -7.13 5.58
N LEU A 102 -9.04 -7.49 4.31
CA LEU A 102 -8.49 -8.80 3.93
C LEU A 102 -7.10 -9.02 4.52
N VAL A 103 -6.21 -8.04 4.44
CA VAL A 103 -4.87 -8.13 5.05
C VAL A 103 -4.96 -8.31 6.57
N ILE A 104 -5.84 -7.57 7.26
CA ILE A 104 -6.07 -7.72 8.70
C ILE A 104 -6.57 -9.12 9.03
N CYS A 105 -7.52 -9.66 8.26
CA CYS A 105 -8.00 -11.03 8.44
C CYS A 105 -6.86 -12.05 8.33
N ILE A 106 -6.00 -11.93 7.31
CA ILE A 106 -4.83 -12.82 7.14
C ILE A 106 -3.92 -12.76 8.37
N LEU A 107 -3.64 -11.56 8.89
CA LEU A 107 -2.81 -11.39 10.09
C LEU A 107 -3.43 -12.05 11.32
N VAL A 108 -4.74 -11.87 11.55
CA VAL A 108 -5.45 -12.50 12.67
C VAL A 108 -5.39 -14.03 12.57
N PHE A 109 -5.67 -14.61 11.40
CA PHE A 109 -5.55 -16.04 11.19
C PHE A 109 -4.12 -16.55 11.37
N ARG A 110 -3.12 -15.76 10.99
CA ARG A 110 -1.71 -16.12 11.15
C ARG A 110 -1.32 -16.19 12.63
N VAL A 111 -1.80 -15.24 13.45
CA VAL A 111 -1.60 -15.23 14.90
C VAL A 111 -2.33 -16.40 15.55
N LEU A 112 -3.59 -16.67 15.19
CA LEU A 112 -4.37 -17.81 15.70
C LEU A 112 -3.67 -19.16 15.42
N HIS A 113 -3.12 -19.31 14.21
CA HIS A 113 -2.30 -20.48 13.86
C HIS A 113 -1.01 -20.54 14.69
N ALA A 114 -0.30 -19.43 14.89
CA ALA A 114 0.93 -19.40 15.70
C ALA A 114 0.68 -19.80 17.17
N LEU A 115 -0.55 -19.61 17.68
CA LEU A 115 -0.98 -20.02 19.01
C LEU A 115 -1.50 -21.47 19.07
N ASN A 116 -1.44 -22.24 17.98
CA ASN A 116 -1.99 -23.60 17.87
C ASN A 116 -3.49 -23.71 18.21
N ILE A 117 -4.26 -22.62 18.07
CA ILE A 117 -5.72 -22.64 18.32
C ILE A 117 -6.46 -23.33 17.16
N TYR A 118 -5.96 -23.15 15.93
CA TYR A 118 -6.46 -23.77 14.72
C TYR A 118 -5.30 -24.18 13.79
N ASP A 119 -5.31 -25.42 13.32
CA ASP A 119 -4.30 -25.93 12.39
C ASP A 119 -4.73 -25.69 10.95
N ILE A 120 -4.48 -24.47 10.48
CA ILE A 120 -4.73 -24.04 9.09
C ILE A 120 -3.46 -24.27 8.28
N GLY A 121 -3.49 -25.23 7.34
CA GLY A 121 -2.31 -25.59 6.56
C GLY A 121 -1.66 -24.40 5.84
N ARG A 122 -0.32 -24.43 5.71
CA ARG A 122 0.49 -23.35 5.07
C ARG A 122 -0.02 -22.93 3.68
N ALA A 123 -0.61 -23.86 2.93
CA ALA A 123 -1.18 -23.61 1.62
C ALA A 123 -2.30 -22.56 1.62
N PHE A 124 -3.11 -22.50 2.69
CA PHE A 124 -4.19 -21.51 2.81
C PHE A 124 -3.62 -20.10 2.85
N PHE A 125 -2.60 -19.84 3.68
CA PHE A 125 -1.98 -18.52 3.78
C PHE A 125 -1.33 -18.07 2.48
N ILE A 126 -0.66 -18.99 1.77
CA ILE A 126 -0.07 -18.70 0.45
C ILE A 126 -1.18 -18.35 -0.55
N PHE A 127 -2.26 -19.15 -0.58
CA PHE A 127 -3.40 -18.92 -1.46
C PHE A 127 -4.05 -17.56 -1.20
N THR A 128 -4.35 -17.21 0.07
CA THR A 128 -4.97 -15.93 0.41
C THR A 128 -4.04 -14.75 0.09
N GLY A 129 -2.72 -14.91 0.30
CA GLY A 129 -1.74 -13.89 -0.09
C GLY A 129 -1.71 -13.63 -1.60
N VAL A 130 -1.69 -14.70 -2.41
CA VAL A 130 -1.76 -14.60 -3.88
C VAL A 130 -3.10 -13.99 -4.32
N PHE A 131 -4.20 -14.35 -3.65
CA PHE A 131 -5.52 -13.81 -3.94
C PHE A 131 -5.60 -12.29 -3.74
N VAL A 132 -4.99 -11.77 -2.68
CA VAL A 132 -4.92 -10.30 -2.45
C VAL A 132 -4.16 -9.58 -3.57
N VAL A 133 -3.05 -10.15 -4.04
CA VAL A 133 -2.29 -9.59 -5.18
C VAL A 133 -3.13 -9.65 -6.46
N PHE A 134 -3.84 -10.75 -6.67
CA PHE A 134 -4.74 -10.91 -7.81
C PHE A 134 -5.87 -9.88 -7.80
N GLU A 135 -6.54 -9.68 -6.66
CA GLU A 135 -7.56 -8.63 -6.53
C GLU A 135 -6.97 -7.25 -6.82
N TYR A 136 -5.77 -6.95 -6.30
CA TYR A 136 -5.02 -5.71 -6.58
C TYR A 136 -4.84 -5.47 -8.09
N LEU A 137 -4.33 -6.47 -8.81
CA LEU A 137 -4.11 -6.39 -10.25
C LEU A 137 -5.41 -6.28 -11.03
N LEU A 138 -6.45 -7.03 -10.66
CA LEU A 138 -7.77 -6.91 -11.27
C LEU A 138 -8.35 -5.51 -11.12
N GLY A 139 -8.21 -4.90 -9.95
CA GLY A 139 -8.62 -3.51 -9.71
C GLY A 139 -7.95 -2.53 -10.68
N ILE A 140 -6.64 -2.68 -10.90
CA ILE A 140 -5.88 -1.86 -11.87
C ILE A 140 -6.33 -2.13 -13.31
N ILE A 141 -6.51 -3.39 -13.69
CA ILE A 141 -6.91 -3.77 -15.05
C ILE A 141 -8.31 -3.23 -15.37
N ILE A 142 -9.28 -3.43 -14.47
CA ILE A 142 -10.65 -2.94 -14.64
C ILE A 142 -10.65 -1.42 -14.73
N PHE A 143 -9.88 -0.74 -13.88
CA PHE A 143 -9.72 0.71 -13.96
C PHE A 143 -9.17 1.17 -15.32
N ASN A 144 -8.13 0.50 -15.83
CA ASN A 144 -7.55 0.82 -17.14
C ASN A 144 -8.52 0.56 -18.30
N ILE A 145 -9.33 -0.50 -18.23
CA ILE A 145 -10.35 -0.80 -19.24
C ILE A 145 -11.42 0.29 -19.25
N MET A 146 -11.93 0.70 -18.08
CA MET A 146 -12.91 1.78 -17.99
C MET A 146 -12.34 3.12 -18.41
N SER A 147 -11.09 3.43 -18.03
CA SER A 147 -10.40 4.67 -18.42
C SER A 147 -10.12 4.79 -19.91
N LYS A 148 -10.11 3.69 -20.67
CA LYS A 148 -9.96 3.71 -22.14
C LYS A 148 -11.29 3.81 -22.88
N LYS A 149 -12.42 3.59 -22.19
CA LYS A 149 -13.77 3.64 -22.75
C LYS A 149 -14.47 4.98 -22.53
N LEU A 150 -14.05 5.75 -21.54
CA LEU A 150 -14.42 7.16 -21.34
C LEU A 150 -13.45 8.06 -22.09
#